data_AF-A0A928MIH4-F1
#
_entry.id   AF-A0A928MIH4-F1
#
_cell.length_a   1.000
_cell.length_b   1.000
_cell.length_c   1.000
_cell.angle_alpha   90.00
_cell.angle_beta   90.00
_cell.angle_gamma   90.00
#
_symmetry.space_group_name_H-M   'P 1'
#
loop_
_entity.id
_entity.type
_entity.pdbx_description
1 polymer ?
#
loop_
_entity_poly.entity_id
_entity_poly.type
_entity_poly.pdbx_seq_one_letter_code
_entity_poly.pdbx_strand_id
1 'polypeptide(L)'
;MKRRVLCVLLIVALLIPVAAQAMTPRAPSAYPDIIFNGTTATCTADIYADNATDRITATMILYNGTRQVDRWTASGTGELSFSFPAEVESGVTYRLYIRYSVNGVQRTPAEIQKTCP
;
A
#
# COMPACT_ATOMS: atom_id res chain seq x y z
N MET A 1 -53.84 7.49 25.53
CA MET A 1 -52.42 7.72 25.86
C MET A 1 -51.43 6.83 25.08
N LYS A 2 -51.83 5.67 24.52
CA LYS A 2 -50.95 4.79 23.72
C LYS A 2 -50.40 5.40 22.41
N ARG A 3 -51.18 6.24 21.72
CA ARG A 3 -50.74 6.91 20.45
C ARG A 3 -49.69 8.02 20.66
N ARG A 4 -49.74 8.74 21.77
CA ARG A 4 -48.78 9.81 22.08
C ARG A 4 -47.40 9.25 22.49
N VAL A 5 -47.39 8.13 23.19
CA VAL A 5 -46.15 7.40 23.54
C VAL A 5 -45.47 6.83 22.29
N LEU A 6 -46.26 6.33 21.33
CA LEU A 6 -45.74 5.81 20.06
C LEU A 6 -45.04 6.89 19.22
N CYS A 7 -45.59 8.10 19.17
CA CYS A 7 -44.99 9.22 18.44
C CYS A 7 -43.70 9.73 19.09
N VAL A 8 -43.60 9.72 20.42
CA VAL A 8 -42.38 10.15 21.13
C VAL A 8 -41.24 9.15 20.93
N LEU A 9 -41.53 7.85 20.92
CA LEU A 9 -40.54 6.80 20.61
C LEU A 9 -39.96 6.92 19.19
N LEU A 10 -40.79 7.31 18.22
CA LEU A 10 -40.37 7.51 16.83
C LEU A 10 -39.41 8.69 16.65
N ILE A 11 -39.57 9.76 17.45
CA ILE A 11 -38.71 10.95 17.38
C ILE A 11 -37.35 10.69 18.04
N VAL A 12 -37.30 9.86 19.09
CA VAL A 12 -36.03 9.50 19.76
C VAL A 12 -35.15 8.58 18.90
N ALA A 13 -35.74 7.73 18.05
CA ALA A 13 -35.00 6.89 17.12
C ALA A 13 -34.27 7.67 16.00
N LEU A 14 -34.73 8.88 15.68
CA LEU A 14 -34.12 9.79 14.70
C LEU A 14 -32.93 10.58 15.25
N LEU A 15 -32.71 10.54 16.57
CA LEU A 15 -31.62 11.26 17.24
C LEU A 15 -30.38 10.40 17.48
N ILE A 16 -30.33 9.17 16.95
CA ILE A 16 -29.11 8.36 17.04
C ILE A 16 -28.07 9.03 16.12
N PRO A 17 -27.03 9.68 16.66
CA PRO A 17 -25.94 10.12 15.83
C PRO A 17 -25.29 8.86 15.29
N VAL A 18 -25.35 8.65 13.98
CA VAL A 18 -24.48 7.69 13.33
C VAL A 18 -23.08 8.17 13.65
N ALA A 19 -22.41 7.50 14.60
CA ALA A 19 -21.02 7.73 14.85
C ALA A 19 -20.30 7.37 13.55
N ALA A 20 -20.05 8.39 12.71
CA ALA A 20 -19.14 8.28 11.59
C ALA A 20 -17.80 7.94 12.24
N GLN A 21 -17.40 6.69 12.13
CA GLN A 21 -16.13 6.21 12.66
C GLN A 21 -15.05 7.03 11.93
N ALA A 22 -14.48 8.03 12.61
CA ALA A 22 -13.36 8.77 12.10
C ALA A 22 -12.16 7.82 12.13
N MET A 23 -11.97 7.10 11.02
CA MET A 23 -10.75 6.36 10.79
C MET A 23 -9.64 7.39 10.77
N THR A 24 -8.70 7.30 11.72
CA THR A 24 -7.52 8.16 11.74
C THR A 24 -6.78 7.98 10.40
N PRO A 25 -6.60 9.05 9.60
CA PRO A 25 -5.88 8.94 8.34
C PRO A 25 -4.49 8.38 8.61
N ARG A 26 -4.14 7.26 7.98
CA ARG A 26 -2.78 6.73 8.02
C ARG A 26 -1.96 7.46 6.97
N ALA A 27 -0.82 8.02 7.33
CA ALA A 27 0.07 8.59 6.32
C ALA A 27 0.44 7.49 5.30
N PRO A 28 0.35 7.74 3.98
CA PRO A 28 0.60 6.70 3.00
C PRO A 28 2.04 6.22 3.07
N SER A 29 2.23 4.92 3.10
CA SER A 29 3.54 4.30 3.25
C SER A 29 3.74 3.18 2.24
N ALA A 30 5.00 2.90 1.94
CA ALA A 30 5.41 1.80 1.08
C ALA A 30 6.54 1.01 1.78
N TYR A 31 6.43 -0.31 1.76
CA TYR A 31 7.37 -1.24 2.38
C TYR A 31 7.88 -2.21 1.31
N PRO A 32 9.05 -1.93 0.72
CA PRO A 32 9.69 -2.89 -0.17
C PRO A 32 10.39 -3.99 0.61
N ASP A 33 10.37 -5.20 0.05
CA ASP A 33 11.19 -6.31 0.53
C ASP A 33 11.78 -7.12 -0.63
N ILE A 34 12.93 -7.74 -0.37
CA ILE A 34 13.58 -8.66 -1.30
C ILE A 34 14.06 -9.90 -0.55
N ILE A 35 13.73 -11.06 -1.08
CA ILE A 35 14.12 -12.37 -0.54
C ILE A 35 14.85 -13.13 -1.63
N PHE A 36 16.00 -13.69 -1.31
CA PHE A 36 16.83 -14.44 -2.26
C PHE A 36 16.70 -15.93 -2.05
N ASN A 37 16.61 -16.69 -3.15
CA ASN A 37 16.66 -18.13 -3.18
C ASN A 37 17.51 -18.58 -4.38
N GLY A 38 18.78 -18.91 -4.11
CA GLY A 38 19.75 -19.18 -5.17
C GLY A 38 19.94 -17.93 -6.04
N THR A 39 19.73 -18.08 -7.36
CA THR A 39 19.83 -16.99 -8.35
C THR A 39 18.49 -16.30 -8.62
N THR A 40 17.46 -16.57 -7.82
CA THR A 40 16.14 -15.93 -7.98
C THR A 40 15.86 -15.04 -6.78
N ALA A 41 15.51 -13.78 -7.03
CA ALA A 41 15.00 -12.85 -6.05
C ALA A 41 13.48 -12.73 -6.16
N THR A 42 12.79 -12.80 -5.03
CA THR A 42 11.38 -12.41 -4.91
C THR A 42 11.35 -10.97 -4.41
N CYS A 43 10.92 -10.05 -5.28
CA CYS A 43 10.76 -8.63 -4.96
C CYS A 43 9.30 -8.34 -4.62
N THR A 44 9.05 -7.74 -3.46
CA THR A 44 7.70 -7.45 -2.97
C THR A 44 7.58 -5.97 -2.60
N ALA A 45 6.38 -5.41 -2.76
CA ALA A 45 6.03 -4.10 -2.25
C ALA A 45 4.62 -4.11 -1.66
N ASP A 46 4.51 -3.66 -0.40
CA ASP A 46 3.25 -3.41 0.27
C ASP A 46 3.05 -1.90 0.44
N ILE A 47 1.93 -1.38 -0.03
CA ILE A 47 1.64 0.06 -0.06
C ILE A 47 0.25 0.31 0.54
N TYR A 48 0.19 1.27 1.46
CA TYR A 48 -1.02 1.69 2.14
C TYR A 48 -1.34 3.14 1.81
N ALA A 49 -2.59 3.43 1.46
CA ALA A 49 -3.09 4.78 1.26
C ALA A 49 -3.72 5.36 2.55
N ASP A 50 -4.13 6.63 2.49
CA ASP A 50 -4.81 7.31 3.59
C ASP A 50 -6.17 6.67 3.89
N ASN A 51 -6.92 6.35 2.85
CA ASN A 51 -8.27 5.77 2.93
C ASN A 51 -8.42 4.54 2.05
N ALA A 52 -9.33 3.64 2.44
CA ALA A 52 -9.64 2.41 1.69
C ALA A 52 -10.13 2.65 0.25
N THR A 53 -10.59 3.87 -0.07
CA THR A 53 -11.09 4.26 -1.39
C THR A 53 -10.05 4.99 -2.24
N ASP A 54 -8.90 5.33 -1.69
CA ASP A 54 -7.89 6.12 -2.41
C ASP A 54 -7.15 5.24 -3.42
N ARG A 55 -7.00 5.77 -4.64
CA ARG A 55 -6.36 5.08 -5.75
C ARG A 55 -4.85 5.10 -5.59
N ILE A 56 -4.22 3.94 -5.66
CA ILE A 56 -2.76 3.78 -5.62
C ILE A 56 -2.26 3.41 -7.01
N THR A 57 -1.17 4.03 -7.45
CA THR A 57 -0.39 3.56 -8.60
C THR A 57 1.08 3.53 -8.22
N ALA A 58 1.77 2.42 -8.52
CA ALA A 58 3.15 2.20 -8.12
C ALA A 58 4.01 1.67 -9.26
N THR A 59 5.30 1.99 -9.21
CA THR A 59 6.35 1.36 -10.01
C THR A 59 7.43 0.85 -9.06
N MET A 60 7.74 -0.44 -9.15
CA MET A 60 8.86 -1.09 -8.47
C MET A 60 9.99 -1.30 -9.47
N ILE A 61 11.21 -0.95 -9.07
CA ILE A 61 12.39 -1.05 -9.93
C ILE A 61 13.51 -1.73 -9.15
N LEU A 62 14.05 -2.81 -9.71
CA LEU A 62 15.22 -3.50 -9.17
C LEU A 62 16.46 -2.97 -9.86
N TYR A 63 17.46 -2.55 -9.09
CA TYR A 63 18.74 -2.06 -9.58
C TYR A 63 19.90 -2.92 -9.11
N ASN A 64 20.89 -3.09 -9.98
CA ASN A 64 22.25 -3.50 -9.64
C ASN A 64 23.16 -2.29 -9.92
N GLY A 65 23.57 -1.58 -8.86
CA GLY A 65 24.22 -0.28 -9.00
C GLY A 65 23.33 0.74 -9.73
N THR A 66 23.78 1.20 -10.90
CA THR A 66 23.02 2.12 -11.78
C THR A 66 22.19 1.40 -12.84
N ARG A 67 22.44 0.10 -13.07
CA ARG A 67 21.74 -0.69 -14.09
C ARG A 67 20.37 -1.08 -13.56
N GLN A 68 19.32 -0.76 -14.33
CA GLN A 68 18.00 -1.34 -14.11
C GLN A 68 18.02 -2.81 -14.52
N VAL A 69 17.68 -3.69 -13.58
CA VAL A 69 17.53 -5.13 -13.80
C VAL A 69 16.14 -5.40 -14.32
N ASP A 70 15.13 -4.97 -13.56
CA ASP A 70 13.72 -5.17 -13.88
C ASP A 70 12.85 -4.02 -13.38
N ARG A 71 11.63 -3.99 -13.91
CA ARG A 71 10.64 -2.96 -13.60
C ARG A 71 9.22 -3.50 -13.70
N TRP A 72 8.44 -3.25 -12.67
CA TRP A 72 7.03 -3.65 -12.60
C TRP A 72 6.15 -2.47 -12.22
N THR A 73 4.90 -2.50 -12.68
CA THR A 73 3.89 -1.50 -12.35
C THR A 73 2.63 -2.18 -11.87
N ALA A 74 2.00 -1.62 -10.84
CA ALA A 74 0.75 -2.10 -10.31
C ALA A 74 -0.14 -0.94 -9.86
N SER A 75 -1.43 -1.20 -9.71
CA SER A 75 -2.39 -0.24 -9.18
C SER A 75 -3.41 -0.94 -8.30
N GLY A 76 -3.88 -0.26 -7.27
CA GLY A 76 -4.84 -0.76 -6.30
C GLY A 76 -5.66 0.37 -5.69
N THR A 77 -6.42 0.04 -4.65
CA THR A 77 -7.24 1.01 -3.91
C THR A 77 -7.14 0.68 -2.43
N GLY A 78 -6.81 1.68 -1.59
CA GLY A 78 -6.64 1.51 -0.15
C GLY A 78 -5.34 0.81 0.25
N GLU A 79 -5.14 -0.41 -0.26
CA GLU A 79 -3.95 -1.21 -0.08
C GLU A 79 -3.54 -1.82 -1.43
N LEU A 80 -2.23 -1.96 -1.63
CA LEU A 80 -1.65 -2.57 -2.82
C LEU A 80 -0.44 -3.41 -2.41
N SER A 81 -0.57 -4.73 -2.54
CA SER A 81 0.51 -5.70 -2.39
C SER A 81 0.79 -6.37 -3.73
N PHE A 82 2.06 -6.46 -4.12
CA PHE A 82 2.46 -7.18 -5.33
C PHE A 82 3.87 -7.73 -5.20
N SER A 83 4.11 -8.86 -5.86
CA SER A 83 5.36 -9.61 -5.80
C SER A 83 5.73 -10.16 -7.18
N PHE A 84 7.01 -10.04 -7.55
CA PHE A 84 7.54 -10.50 -8.82
C PHE A 84 8.93 -11.12 -8.66
N PRO A 85 9.23 -12.22 -9.39
CA PRO A 85 10.57 -12.77 -9.43
C PRO A 85 11.50 -11.95 -10.33
N ALA A 86 12.78 -11.98 -10.04
CA ALA A 86 13.87 -11.49 -10.91
C ALA A 86 15.09 -12.40 -10.79
N GLU A 87 15.85 -12.52 -11.88
CA GLU A 87 17.12 -13.24 -11.87
C GLU A 87 18.22 -12.35 -11.25
N VAL A 88 19.04 -12.96 -10.39
CA VAL A 88 20.09 -12.30 -9.63
C VAL A 88 21.35 -13.15 -9.53
N GLU A 89 22.45 -12.51 -9.16
CA GLU A 89 23.77 -13.09 -9.04
C GLU A 89 24.22 -13.08 -7.56
N SER A 90 24.80 -14.20 -7.11
CA SER A 90 25.35 -14.32 -5.76
C SER A 90 26.47 -13.30 -5.53
N GLY A 91 26.51 -12.71 -4.34
CA GLY A 91 27.49 -11.68 -3.96
C GLY A 91 27.17 -10.27 -4.49
N VAL A 92 26.11 -10.09 -5.30
CA VAL A 92 25.71 -8.77 -5.81
C VAL A 92 24.72 -8.10 -4.86
N THR A 93 24.94 -6.80 -4.62
CA THR A 93 23.99 -5.95 -3.88
C THR A 93 22.94 -5.35 -4.81
N TYR A 94 21.68 -5.62 -4.50
CA TYR A 94 20.54 -5.09 -5.23
C TYR A 94 19.83 -4.00 -4.43
N ARG A 95 19.36 -2.99 -5.14
CA ARG A 95 18.52 -1.91 -4.59
C ARG A 95 17.12 -2.02 -5.17
N LEU A 96 16.13 -2.23 -4.30
CA LEU A 96 14.72 -2.27 -4.68
C LEU A 96 14.10 -0.90 -4.36
N TYR A 97 13.61 -0.21 -5.40
CA TYR A 97 13.12 1.15 -5.31
C TYR A 97 11.65 1.24 -5.73
N ILE A 98 10.81 1.86 -4.90
CA ILE A 98 9.37 2.02 -5.11
C ILE A 98 9.05 3.50 -5.23
N ARG A 99 8.45 3.87 -6.36
CA ARG A 99 7.77 5.16 -6.54
C ARG A 99 6.28 4.92 -6.61
N TYR A 100 5.50 5.73 -5.93
CA TYR A 100 4.06 5.57 -5.89
C TYR A 100 3.35 6.91 -5.72
N SER A 101 2.09 6.94 -6.16
CA SER A 101 1.18 8.05 -5.95
C SER A 101 -0.15 7.57 -5.39
N VAL A 102 -0.77 8.42 -4.59
CA VAL A 102 -2.11 8.23 -4.04
C VAL A 102 -3.01 9.33 -4.60
N ASN A 103 -4.12 8.96 -5.25
CA ASN A 103 -5.01 9.88 -5.97
C ASN A 103 -4.26 10.81 -6.94
N GLY A 104 -3.22 10.29 -7.61
CA GLY A 104 -2.38 11.05 -8.54
C GLY A 104 -1.32 11.95 -7.89
N VAL A 105 -1.29 12.07 -6.56
CA VAL A 105 -0.27 12.84 -5.83
C VAL A 105 0.92 11.95 -5.52
N GLN A 106 2.10 12.33 -6.03
CA GLN A 106 3.35 11.60 -5.78
C GLN A 106 3.71 11.64 -4.28
N ARG A 107 4.18 10.51 -3.76
CA ARG A 107 4.63 10.37 -2.37
C ARG A 107 6.14 10.18 -2.31
N THR A 108 6.69 10.28 -1.10
CA THR A 108 8.11 10.02 -0.85
C THR A 108 8.41 8.56 -1.24
N PRO A 109 9.38 8.32 -2.14
CA PRO A 109 9.76 6.96 -2.52
C PRO A 109 10.27 6.15 -1.34
N ALA A 110 10.14 4.82 -1.43
CA ALA A 110 10.72 3.88 -0.48
C ALA A 110 11.78 3.01 -1.17
N GLU A 111 12.83 2.64 -0.45
CA GLU A 111 13.84 1.73 -0.97
C GLU A 111 14.50 0.89 0.12
N ILE A 112 15.05 -0.24 -0.29
CA ILE A 112 15.94 -1.08 0.51
C ILE A 112 17.12 -1.56 -0.35
N GLN A 113 18.18 -1.98 0.32
CA GLN A 113 19.32 -2.65 -0.31
C GLN A 113 19.61 -3.96 0.41
N LYS A 114 19.80 -5.04 -0.34
CA LYS A 114 20.25 -6.34 0.19
C LYS A 114 21.23 -7.00 -0.77
N THR A 115 22.17 -7.74 -0.22
CA THR A 115 23.14 -8.54 -0.98
C THR A 115 22.60 -9.95 -1.12
N CYS A 116 22.62 -10.47 -2.35
CA CYS A 116 22.30 -11.88 -2.61
C CYS A 116 23.38 -12.76 -1.94
N PRO A 117 22.99 -13.73 -1.10
CA PRO A 117 23.93 -14.62 -0.44
C PRO A 117 24.86 -15.38 -1.39
#